data_AF-A0A7S4F7T9-F1
#
_entry.id   AF-A0A7S4F7T9-F1
#
_cell.length_a   1.000
_cell.length_b   1.000
_cell.length_c   1.000
_cell.angle_alpha   90.00
_cell.angle_beta   90.00
_cell.angle_gamma   90.00
#
_symmetry.space_group_name_H-M   'P 1'
#
loop_
_entity.id
_entity.type
_entity.pdbx_description
1 polymer ?
#
loop_
_entity_poly.entity_id
_entity_poly.type
_entity_poly.pdbx_seq_one_letter_code
_entity_poly.pdbx_strand_id
1 'polypeptide(L)'
;DKDDDDDDDDDDEPVAKPETELRKAAKAARRAADDAAAASRDFAVPRPCNLEKEMLALAKRIYAHGTDRAKARTLLCHVYHHALHGRYVTARDMLLMSHLGDSVHNSDISTQILYNRALVRLGICAFANELVPEAHAALMEIAAAGPRLKELLAQAVTSSRFGDRNPEQEKLERRRLVPYHMHINLELVEATHLVCALLLELPNLAHNAFDPKRRSASVSKTFRRLLDHFERQVFNGPPENTRDFVMSAAQLMLEGEWKKASALLEAMPSWDLLPNPAKTRQFIQMQMRSEGLRAYLVSSYSHYDTMSLEALATHFELEPQKAHAVISNMMLNGEIHACWDQPTDTIVVKRTEPSKLQFLALQFADKCCQLVEANERILDSRTGGYGYKNEQGGRGDGVRERKPWVERSDRYGGGGRGGGRGGG
;
A
#
# COMPACT_ATOMS: atom_id res chain seq x y z
N ASP A 1 -24.81 67.44 38.24
CA ASP A 1 -23.41 67.84 38.41
C ASP A 1 -22.60 66.55 38.45
N LYS A 2 -22.05 66.14 37.29
CA LYS A 2 -20.72 66.55 36.79
C LYS A 2 -19.63 65.97 37.69
N ASP A 3 -18.87 64.99 37.19
CA ASP A 3 -17.50 65.17 36.67
C ASP A 3 -16.53 65.09 37.89
N ASP A 4 -15.39 64.40 37.99
CA ASP A 4 -14.44 63.69 37.12
C ASP A 4 -13.59 62.82 38.10
N ASP A 5 -13.16 61.61 37.71
CA ASP A 5 -11.77 61.18 37.38
C ASP A 5 -10.65 61.44 38.42
N ASP A 6 -9.77 60.43 38.51
CA ASP A 6 -8.39 60.36 39.07
C ASP A 6 -8.25 59.19 40.08
N ASP A 7 -7.30 58.26 40.02
CA ASP A 7 -6.29 57.81 39.07
C ASP A 7 -5.68 56.58 39.79
N ASP A 8 -5.96 55.35 39.34
CA ASP A 8 -5.35 54.12 39.89
C ASP A 8 -4.17 53.69 39.00
N ASP A 9 -2.99 54.25 39.30
CA ASP A 9 -1.68 53.71 38.92
C ASP A 9 -1.36 52.46 39.77
N ASP A 10 -1.73 51.28 39.29
CA ASP A 10 -1.23 50.00 39.84
C ASP A 10 -0.01 49.51 39.03
N ASP A 11 1.17 49.76 39.61
CA ASP A 11 2.45 49.09 39.29
C ASP A 11 2.33 47.57 39.53
N ASP A 12 1.91 46.84 38.49
CA ASP A 12 1.75 45.38 38.53
C ASP A 12 3.13 44.68 38.33
N GLU A 13 3.94 44.63 39.39
CA GLU A 13 5.09 43.71 39.45
C GLU A 13 4.59 42.24 39.35
N PRO A 14 5.15 41.39 38.46
CA PRO A 14 4.67 40.03 38.28
C PRO A 14 5.00 39.15 39.49
N VAL A 15 4.02 38.94 40.37
CA VAL A 15 4.10 38.00 41.50
C VAL A 15 4.38 36.58 40.99
N ALA A 16 5.58 36.08 41.27
CA ALA A 16 6.03 34.74 40.89
C ALA A 16 5.20 33.67 41.63
N LYS A 17 4.30 32.99 40.91
CA LYS A 17 3.52 31.87 41.44
C LYS A 17 4.45 30.74 41.93
N PRO A 18 4.21 30.16 43.13
CA PRO A 18 5.09 29.15 43.71
C PRO A 18 5.12 27.89 42.84
N GLU A 19 6.33 27.47 42.46
CA GLU A 19 6.53 26.24 41.69
C GLU A 19 6.16 25.01 42.51
N THR A 20 5.15 24.27 42.05
CA THR A 20 4.77 22.99 42.62
C THR A 20 5.92 21.99 42.57
N GLU A 21 6.06 21.14 43.60
CA GLU A 21 7.13 20.13 43.68
C GLU A 21 7.16 19.19 42.46
N LEU A 22 6.00 18.92 41.86
CA LEU A 22 5.89 18.17 40.60
C LEU A 22 6.53 18.89 39.40
N ARG A 23 6.47 20.23 39.36
CA ARG A 23 7.07 21.04 38.29
C ARG A 23 8.59 21.16 38.47
N LYS A 24 9.07 21.21 39.71
CA LYS A 24 10.50 21.10 40.04
C LYS A 24 11.06 19.72 39.66
N ALA A 25 10.34 18.65 40.00
CA ALA A 25 10.70 17.29 39.60
C ALA A 25 10.72 17.10 38.07
N ALA A 26 9.72 17.65 37.36
CA ALA A 26 9.69 17.61 35.90
C ALA A 26 10.82 18.43 35.25
N LYS A 27 11.16 19.61 35.80
CA LYS A 27 12.31 20.40 35.36
C LYS A 27 13.64 19.71 35.64
N ALA A 28 13.77 19.04 36.79
CA ALA A 28 14.94 18.25 37.14
C ALA A 28 15.12 17.03 36.21
N ALA A 29 14.03 16.33 35.89
CA ALA A 29 14.05 15.22 34.94
C ALA A 29 14.41 15.70 33.51
N ARG A 30 13.92 16.87 33.10
CA ARG A 30 14.28 17.49 31.82
C ARG A 30 15.75 17.88 31.76
N ARG A 31 16.28 18.52 32.82
CA ARG A 31 17.72 18.81 32.93
C ARG A 31 18.56 17.55 32.92
N ALA A 32 18.18 16.51 33.67
CA ALA A 32 18.87 15.24 33.64
C ALA A 32 18.85 14.57 32.25
N ALA A 33 17.77 14.74 31.48
CA ALA A 33 17.69 14.27 30.10
C ALA A 33 18.57 15.10 29.16
N ASP A 34 18.61 16.42 29.33
CA ASP A 34 19.47 17.34 28.56
C ASP A 34 20.97 17.07 28.86
N ASP A 35 21.31 16.82 30.12
CA ASP A 35 22.65 16.45 30.59
C ASP A 35 23.06 15.06 30.08
N ALA A 36 22.14 14.09 30.07
CA ALA A 36 22.38 12.78 29.47
C ALA A 36 22.53 12.87 27.94
N ALA A 37 21.77 13.76 27.28
CA ALA A 37 21.91 14.02 25.85
C ALA A 37 23.26 14.67 25.53
N ALA A 38 23.72 15.62 26.34
CA ALA A 38 25.04 16.22 26.23
C ALA A 38 26.16 15.17 26.43
N ALA A 39 26.06 14.33 27.47
CA ALA A 39 27.02 13.26 27.71
C ALA A 39 27.05 12.20 26.59
N SER A 40 25.92 11.95 25.91
CA SER A 40 25.86 11.04 24.77
C SER A 40 26.49 11.60 23.49
N ARG A 41 26.57 12.94 23.35
CA ARG A 41 27.19 13.61 22.20
C ARG A 41 28.70 13.46 22.20
N ASP A 42 29.31 13.37 23.38
CA ASP A 42 30.76 13.16 23.56
C ASP A 42 31.17 11.69 23.55
N PHE A 43 30.22 10.74 23.42
CA PHE A 43 30.55 9.33 23.22
C PHE A 43 31.03 9.10 21.78
N ALA A 44 32.33 9.34 21.55
CA ALA A 44 33.00 8.93 20.33
C ALA A 44 32.96 7.39 20.25
N VAL A 45 32.15 6.86 19.31
CA VAL A 45 32.13 5.42 18.99
C VAL A 45 33.58 5.00 18.69
N PRO A 46 34.23 4.13 19.49
CA PRO A 46 35.68 3.95 19.46
C PRO A 46 36.27 3.26 18.22
N ARG A 47 35.57 3.21 17.08
CA ARG A 47 36.05 2.54 15.87
C ARG A 47 35.65 3.31 14.63
N PRO A 48 36.57 3.61 13.69
CA PRO A 48 36.21 3.81 12.29
C PRO A 48 35.74 2.46 11.72
N CYS A 49 34.58 1.99 12.13
CA CYS A 49 34.00 0.76 11.61
C CYS A 49 33.39 1.06 10.24
N ASN A 50 33.96 0.48 9.19
CA ASN A 50 33.23 0.34 7.94
C ASN A 50 32.14 -0.71 8.15
N LEU A 51 31.00 -0.27 8.69
CA LEU A 51 29.85 -1.11 9.08
C LEU A 51 29.45 -2.07 7.96
N GLU A 52 29.49 -1.61 6.72
CA GLU A 52 29.20 -2.41 5.54
C GLU A 52 30.15 -3.61 5.39
N LYS A 53 31.46 -3.40 5.52
CA LYS A 53 32.47 -4.46 5.35
C LYS A 53 32.38 -5.48 6.47
N GLU A 54 32.14 -5.03 7.70
CA GLU A 54 31.97 -5.91 8.86
C GLU A 54 30.68 -6.73 8.76
N MET A 55 29.56 -6.11 8.41
CA MET A 55 28.30 -6.82 8.21
C MET A 55 28.42 -7.89 7.13
N LEU A 56 29.09 -7.57 6.01
CA LEU A 56 29.28 -8.50 4.91
C LEU A 56 30.21 -9.67 5.31
N ALA A 57 31.29 -9.41 6.06
CA ALA A 57 32.19 -10.45 6.55
C ALA A 57 31.48 -11.41 7.53
N LEU A 58 30.70 -10.86 8.47
CA LEU A 58 29.93 -11.65 9.42
C LEU A 58 28.82 -12.45 8.73
N ALA A 59 28.10 -11.83 7.80
CA ALA A 59 27.05 -12.49 7.05
C ALA A 59 27.59 -13.68 6.24
N LYS A 60 28.72 -13.51 5.54
CA LYS A 60 29.41 -14.60 4.82
C LYS A 60 29.74 -15.78 5.73
N ARG A 61 30.25 -15.52 6.92
CA ARG A 61 30.57 -16.58 7.90
C ARG A 61 29.33 -17.34 8.34
N ILE A 62 28.21 -16.65 8.57
CA ILE A 62 26.95 -17.28 8.97
C ILE A 62 26.30 -18.03 7.79
N TYR A 63 26.42 -17.53 6.56
CA TYR A 63 25.94 -18.27 5.39
C TYR A 63 26.70 -19.57 5.16
N ALA A 64 28.02 -19.59 5.45
CA ALA A 64 28.83 -20.79 5.33
C ALA A 64 28.58 -21.84 6.44
N HIS A 65 28.41 -21.41 7.70
CA HIS A 65 28.45 -22.32 8.86
C HIS A 65 27.23 -22.24 9.79
N GLY A 66 26.28 -21.35 9.52
CA GLY A 66 25.12 -21.12 10.38
C GLY A 66 24.01 -22.16 10.22
N THR A 67 23.13 -22.22 11.21
CA THR A 67 21.84 -22.93 11.09
C THR A 67 20.91 -22.18 10.15
N ASP A 68 19.93 -22.85 9.55
CA ASP A 68 19.01 -22.20 8.59
C ASP A 68 18.24 -21.03 9.22
N ARG A 69 17.88 -21.13 10.49
CA ARG A 69 17.31 -20.01 11.26
C ARG A 69 18.27 -18.83 11.38
N ALA A 70 19.55 -19.09 11.65
CA ALA A 70 20.55 -18.04 11.74
C ALA A 70 20.81 -17.39 10.36
N LYS A 71 20.83 -18.18 9.29
CA LYS A 71 20.95 -17.69 7.90
C LYS A 71 19.78 -16.78 7.53
N ALA A 72 18.54 -17.19 7.79
CA ALA A 72 17.35 -16.41 7.52
C ALA A 72 17.35 -15.06 8.28
N ARG A 73 17.67 -15.07 9.57
CA ARG A 73 17.75 -13.84 10.37
C ARG A 73 18.87 -12.91 9.92
N THR A 74 20.03 -13.47 9.58
CA THR A 74 21.17 -12.71 9.07
C THR A 74 20.83 -12.04 7.76
N LEU A 75 20.16 -12.76 6.86
CA LEU A 75 19.65 -12.21 5.61
C LEU A 75 18.71 -11.04 5.86
N LEU A 76 17.73 -11.19 6.76
CA LEU A 76 16.79 -10.12 7.07
C LEU A 76 17.48 -8.87 7.65
N CYS A 77 18.45 -9.05 8.54
CA CYS A 77 19.27 -7.95 9.04
C CYS A 77 20.11 -7.29 7.93
N HIS A 78 20.63 -8.08 6.99
CA HIS A 78 21.40 -7.58 5.85
C HIS A 78 20.52 -6.76 4.90
N VAL A 79 19.33 -7.26 4.55
CA VAL A 79 18.30 -6.55 3.78
C VAL A 79 17.90 -5.25 4.48
N TYR A 80 17.65 -5.31 5.79
CA TYR A 80 17.30 -4.13 6.60
C TYR A 80 18.40 -3.06 6.54
N HIS A 81 19.67 -3.45 6.64
CA HIS A 81 20.80 -2.55 6.53
C HIS A 81 20.92 -1.92 5.13
N HIS A 82 20.85 -2.73 4.07
CA HIS A 82 20.89 -2.19 2.71
C HIS A 82 19.75 -1.19 2.45
N ALA A 83 18.54 -1.51 2.89
CA ALA A 83 17.38 -0.63 2.80
C ALA A 83 17.56 0.66 3.63
N LEU A 84 18.21 0.59 4.80
CA LEU A 84 18.49 1.75 5.63
C LEU A 84 19.44 2.75 4.94
N HIS A 85 20.39 2.24 4.15
CA HIS A 85 21.34 3.05 3.38
C HIS A 85 20.85 3.43 1.97
N GLY A 86 19.58 3.22 1.65
CA GLY A 86 19.02 3.60 0.34
C GLY A 86 19.35 2.65 -0.81
N ARG A 87 20.02 1.52 -0.55
CA ARG A 87 20.42 0.55 -1.58
C ARG A 87 19.30 -0.46 -1.85
N TYR A 88 18.25 0.02 -2.52
CA TYR A 88 17.03 -0.75 -2.76
C TYR A 88 17.27 -2.00 -3.61
N VAL A 89 17.94 -1.86 -4.76
CA VAL A 89 18.14 -2.95 -5.73
C VAL A 89 18.82 -4.15 -5.08
N THR A 90 19.91 -3.92 -4.35
CA THR A 90 20.63 -4.99 -3.64
C THR A 90 19.77 -5.66 -2.56
N ALA A 91 18.97 -4.87 -1.82
CA ALA A 91 18.11 -5.40 -0.77
C ALA A 91 16.96 -6.24 -1.34
N ARG A 92 16.35 -5.77 -2.44
CA ARG A 92 15.31 -6.50 -3.19
C ARG A 92 15.84 -7.82 -3.72
N ASP A 93 16.98 -7.80 -4.40
CA ASP A 93 17.54 -8.98 -5.03
C ASP A 93 17.91 -10.05 -3.99
N MET A 94 18.48 -9.65 -2.85
CA MET A 94 18.74 -10.56 -1.73
C MET A 94 17.46 -11.20 -1.16
N LEU A 95 16.38 -10.42 -1.02
CA LEU A 95 15.10 -10.93 -0.52
C LEU A 95 14.48 -11.93 -1.52
N LEU A 96 14.49 -11.60 -2.82
CA LEU A 96 13.95 -12.45 -3.88
C LEU A 96 14.75 -13.75 -4.05
N MET A 97 16.08 -13.70 -4.07
CA MET A 97 16.93 -14.88 -4.22
C MET A 97 16.75 -15.90 -3.08
N SER A 98 16.32 -15.43 -1.91
CA SER A 98 16.15 -16.28 -0.74
C SER A 98 14.87 -17.09 -0.70
N HIS A 99 13.87 -16.73 -1.51
CA HIS A 99 12.51 -17.28 -1.44
C HIS A 99 11.92 -17.30 -0.02
N LEU A 100 12.37 -16.38 0.83
CA LEU A 100 11.98 -16.36 2.24
C LEU A 100 10.49 -16.04 2.39
N GLY A 101 9.89 -15.28 1.46
CA GLY A 101 8.45 -14.96 1.46
C GLY A 101 7.54 -16.21 1.53
N ASP A 102 7.93 -17.32 0.89
CA ASP A 102 7.13 -18.55 0.86
C ASP A 102 7.21 -19.34 2.18
N SER A 103 8.30 -19.17 2.94
CA SER A 103 8.62 -19.98 4.14
C SER A 103 8.49 -19.23 5.48
N VAL A 104 8.30 -17.90 5.46
CA VAL A 104 8.21 -17.07 6.68
C VAL A 104 7.05 -17.46 7.57
N HIS A 105 5.92 -17.87 7.01
CA HIS A 105 4.73 -18.29 7.77
C HIS A 105 5.00 -19.48 8.71
N ASN A 106 5.93 -20.37 8.32
CA ASN A 106 6.33 -21.54 9.10
C ASN A 106 7.47 -21.24 10.09
N SER A 107 8.06 -20.05 10.02
CA SER A 107 9.14 -19.63 10.90
C SER A 107 8.63 -19.16 12.26
N ASP A 108 9.53 -19.08 13.25
CA ASP A 108 9.16 -18.58 14.57
C ASP A 108 8.73 -17.11 14.55
N ILE A 109 7.84 -16.73 15.47
CA ILE A 109 7.18 -15.41 15.51
C ILE A 109 8.20 -14.25 15.53
N SER A 110 9.35 -14.41 16.21
CA SER A 110 10.37 -13.35 16.24
C SER A 110 11.07 -13.16 14.89
N THR A 111 11.18 -14.22 14.08
CA THR A 111 11.67 -14.13 12.69
C THR A 111 10.62 -13.51 11.78
N GLN A 112 9.32 -13.80 11.99
CA GLN A 112 8.22 -13.13 11.27
C GLN A 112 8.19 -11.61 11.55
N ILE A 113 8.35 -11.21 12.82
CA ILE A 113 8.45 -9.79 13.21
C ILE A 113 9.64 -9.13 12.49
N LEU A 114 10.79 -9.79 12.45
CA LEU A 114 11.96 -9.28 11.75
C LEU A 114 11.72 -9.15 10.23
N TYR A 115 11.03 -10.13 9.63
CA TYR A 115 10.63 -10.10 8.22
C TYR A 115 9.72 -8.90 7.93
N ASN A 116 8.65 -8.72 8.71
CA ASN A 116 7.73 -7.58 8.55
C ASN A 116 8.47 -6.24 8.65
N ARG A 117 9.39 -6.12 9.62
CA ARG A 117 10.20 -4.90 9.81
C ARG A 117 11.17 -4.65 8.65
N ALA A 118 11.80 -5.70 8.12
CA ALA A 118 12.65 -5.61 6.93
C ALA A 118 11.83 -5.22 5.69
N LEU A 119 10.64 -5.81 5.50
CA LEU A 119 9.75 -5.51 4.39
C LEU A 119 9.25 -4.05 4.43
N VAL A 120 8.82 -3.57 5.60
CA VAL A 120 8.42 -2.16 5.78
C VAL A 120 9.59 -1.23 5.46
N ARG A 121 10.80 -1.54 5.95
CA ARG A 121 11.98 -0.71 5.66
C ARG A 121 12.35 -0.73 4.17
N LEU A 122 12.21 -1.88 3.51
CA LEU A 122 12.41 -2.01 2.07
C LEU A 122 11.39 -1.19 1.29
N GLY A 123 10.12 -1.17 1.71
CA GLY A 123 9.07 -0.33 1.11
C GLY A 123 9.35 1.17 1.24
N ILE A 124 9.78 1.62 2.43
CA ILE A 124 10.22 3.02 2.63
C ILE A 124 11.44 3.34 1.75
N CYS A 125 12.37 2.40 1.60
CA CYS A 125 13.54 2.55 0.73
C CYS A 125 13.16 2.64 -0.76
N ALA A 126 12.18 1.87 -1.21
CA ALA A 126 11.64 1.94 -2.56
C ALA A 126 11.05 3.34 -2.83
N PHE A 127 10.26 3.86 -1.88
CA PHE A 127 9.69 5.19 -1.97
C PHE A 127 10.75 6.30 -2.02
N ALA A 128 11.80 6.21 -1.20
CA ALA A 128 12.91 7.16 -1.23
C ALA A 128 13.73 7.11 -2.54
N ASN A 129 13.66 6.00 -3.27
CA ASN A 129 14.24 5.81 -4.61
C ASN A 129 13.23 6.07 -5.74
N GLU A 130 12.08 6.67 -5.43
CA GLU A 130 11.09 7.13 -6.43
C GLU A 130 10.35 5.97 -7.15
N LEU A 131 10.41 4.77 -6.57
CA LEU A 131 9.77 3.55 -7.08
C LEU A 131 8.40 3.34 -6.42
N VAL A 132 7.39 4.06 -6.92
CA VAL A 132 6.02 4.06 -6.37
C VAL A 132 5.33 2.69 -6.44
N PRO A 133 5.31 1.97 -7.59
CA PRO A 133 4.63 0.69 -7.68
C PRO A 133 5.19 -0.35 -6.70
N GLU A 134 6.52 -0.41 -6.60
CA GLU A 134 7.23 -1.34 -5.73
C GLU A 134 7.04 -0.98 -4.25
N ALA A 135 7.06 0.31 -3.91
CA ALA A 135 6.77 0.78 -2.55
C ALA A 135 5.35 0.42 -2.14
N HIS A 136 4.37 0.62 -3.03
CA HIS A 136 2.99 0.25 -2.79
C HIS A 136 2.86 -1.26 -2.56
N ALA A 137 3.41 -2.08 -3.46
CA ALA A 137 3.33 -3.53 -3.39
C ALA A 137 3.93 -4.09 -2.08
N ALA A 138 5.08 -3.57 -1.65
CA ALA A 138 5.73 -4.00 -0.41
C ALA A 138 4.95 -3.62 0.85
N LEU A 139 4.27 -2.46 0.85
CA LEU A 139 3.57 -1.94 2.02
C LEU A 139 2.08 -2.32 2.06
N MET A 140 1.48 -2.72 0.95
CA MET A 140 0.04 -2.94 0.82
C MET A 140 -0.50 -3.91 1.87
N GLU A 141 0.11 -5.08 2.05
CA GLU A 141 -0.40 -6.09 2.98
C GLU A 141 -0.27 -5.66 4.45
N ILE A 142 0.86 -5.03 4.79
CA ILE A 142 1.18 -4.64 6.16
C ILE A 142 0.42 -3.38 6.57
N ALA A 143 0.35 -2.36 5.70
CA ALA A 143 -0.36 -1.12 5.98
C ALA A 143 -1.89 -1.31 5.95
N ALA A 144 -2.41 -2.20 5.09
CA ALA A 144 -3.84 -2.53 5.08
C ALA A 144 -4.32 -3.22 6.37
N ALA A 145 -3.41 -3.74 7.19
CA ALA A 145 -3.75 -4.34 8.49
C ALA A 145 -4.21 -3.30 9.53
N GLY A 146 -4.05 -1.99 9.26
CA GLY A 146 -4.58 -0.89 10.08
C GLY A 146 -4.06 -0.93 11.52
N PRO A 147 -4.93 -1.05 12.55
CA PRO A 147 -4.50 -1.07 13.94
C PRO A 147 -3.57 -2.24 14.28
N ARG A 148 -3.65 -3.35 13.53
CA ARG A 148 -2.77 -4.52 13.69
C ARG A 148 -1.33 -4.27 13.23
N LEU A 149 -1.06 -3.18 12.51
CA LEU A 149 0.29 -2.78 12.11
C LEU A 149 1.23 -2.68 13.32
N LYS A 150 0.72 -2.15 14.44
CA LYS A 150 1.47 -2.01 15.70
C LYS A 150 1.94 -3.34 16.26
N GLU A 151 1.09 -4.37 16.11
CA GLU A 151 1.35 -5.73 16.59
C GLU A 151 2.30 -6.47 15.65
N LEU A 152 2.07 -6.37 14.34
CA LEU A 152 2.89 -7.02 13.31
C LEU A 152 4.35 -6.54 13.33
N LEU A 153 4.60 -5.30 13.77
CA LEU A 153 5.93 -4.73 13.97
C LEU A 153 6.46 -4.86 15.39
N ALA A 154 5.69 -5.50 16.29
CA ALA A 154 5.97 -5.67 17.71
C ALA A 154 6.31 -4.37 18.46
N GLN A 155 5.63 -3.28 18.13
CA GLN A 155 5.85 -1.97 18.78
C GLN A 155 4.88 -1.72 19.92
N ALA A 156 3.66 -2.24 19.81
CA ALA A 156 2.66 -2.20 20.87
C ALA A 156 1.73 -3.41 20.75
N VAL A 157 1.15 -3.81 21.88
CA VAL A 157 0.04 -4.75 21.90
C VAL A 157 -1.23 -3.91 21.75
N THR A 158 -2.03 -4.16 20.72
CA THR A 158 -3.36 -3.56 20.64
C THR A 158 -4.32 -4.51 21.35
N SER A 159 -4.73 -4.16 22.56
CA SER A 159 -5.81 -4.89 23.21
C SER A 159 -7.09 -4.60 22.43
N SER A 160 -7.57 -5.58 21.67
CA SER A 160 -8.91 -5.51 21.08
C SER A 160 -9.90 -5.37 22.24
N ARG A 161 -10.86 -4.45 22.13
CA ARG A 161 -11.85 -4.16 23.19
C ARG A 161 -12.78 -5.34 23.51
N PHE A 162 -12.63 -6.48 22.85
CA PHE A 162 -13.43 -7.69 23.05
C PHE A 162 -12.53 -8.92 23.14
N GLY A 163 -12.37 -9.47 24.36
CA GLY A 163 -12.33 -10.90 24.73
C GLY A 163 -11.42 -11.93 24.04
N ASP A 164 -10.73 -11.63 22.94
CA ASP A 164 -10.15 -12.66 22.06
C ASP A 164 -8.78 -13.20 22.52
N ARG A 165 -8.18 -12.65 23.58
CA ARG A 165 -6.83 -13.03 24.01
C ARG A 165 -6.75 -13.50 25.45
N ASN A 166 -6.09 -14.63 25.63
CA ASN A 166 -5.76 -15.15 26.96
C ASN A 166 -4.70 -14.24 27.62
N PRO A 167 -4.79 -13.96 28.93
CA PRO A 167 -3.85 -13.06 29.62
C PRO A 167 -2.40 -13.55 29.56
N GLU A 168 -2.18 -14.86 29.43
CA GLU A 168 -0.85 -15.44 29.23
C GLU A 168 -0.26 -15.14 27.84
N GLN A 169 -1.10 -15.12 26.80
CA GLN A 169 -0.67 -14.78 25.44
C GLN A 169 -0.28 -13.31 25.36
N GLU A 170 -1.05 -12.42 25.99
CA GLU A 170 -0.72 -10.99 26.05
C GLU A 170 0.61 -10.75 26.78
N LYS A 171 0.87 -11.48 27.87
CA LYS A 171 2.15 -11.41 28.59
C LYS A 171 3.32 -11.86 27.72
N LEU A 172 3.14 -12.90 26.89
CA LEU A 172 4.15 -13.36 25.93
C LEU A 172 4.36 -12.38 24.79
N GLU A 173 3.31 -11.72 24.29
CA GLU A 173 3.40 -10.67 23.27
C GLU A 173 4.13 -9.44 23.81
N ARG A 174 3.82 -8.99 25.03
CA ARG A 174 4.53 -7.90 25.70
C ARG A 174 6.03 -8.17 25.85
N ARG A 175 6.42 -9.44 26.10
CA ARG A 175 7.84 -9.85 26.17
C ARG A 175 8.55 -9.83 24.81
N ARG A 176 7.82 -9.86 23.70
CA ARG A 176 8.36 -9.84 22.33
C ARG A 176 8.45 -8.44 21.75
N LEU A 177 7.97 -7.43 22.47
CA LEU A 177 8.01 -6.04 22.01
C LEU A 177 9.44 -5.58 21.81
N VAL A 178 9.66 -4.84 20.72
CA VAL A 178 10.95 -4.22 20.46
C VAL A 178 11.11 -2.94 21.30
N PRO A 179 12.33 -2.61 21.75
CA PRO A 179 12.61 -1.34 22.41
C PRO A 179 12.30 -0.12 21.54
N TYR A 180 12.03 1.02 22.18
CA TYR A 180 11.61 2.25 21.49
C TYR A 180 12.59 2.76 20.43
N HIS A 181 13.90 2.66 20.67
CA HIS A 181 14.91 3.08 19.68
C HIS A 181 14.92 2.22 18.40
N MET A 182 14.25 1.06 18.40
CA MET A 182 14.03 0.23 17.22
C MET A 182 12.65 0.47 16.60
N HIS A 183 11.83 1.39 17.10
CA HIS A 183 10.52 1.66 16.51
C HIS A 183 10.67 2.33 15.16
N ILE A 184 9.80 1.92 14.22
CA ILE A 184 9.61 2.56 12.92
C ILE A 184 8.38 3.43 13.07
N ASN A 185 8.45 4.71 12.70
CA ASN A 185 7.28 5.58 12.81
C ASN A 185 6.14 5.05 11.92
N LEU A 186 5.01 4.76 12.53
CA LEU A 186 3.83 4.19 11.90
C LEU A 186 3.12 5.20 11.00
N GLU A 187 3.13 6.48 11.37
CA GLU A 187 2.55 7.55 10.56
C GLU A 187 3.32 7.71 9.25
N LEU A 188 4.64 7.55 9.27
CA LEU A 188 5.46 7.53 8.05
C LEU A 188 5.10 6.35 7.15
N VAL A 189 4.90 5.16 7.73
CA VAL A 189 4.52 3.95 6.96
C VAL A 189 3.16 4.15 6.30
N GLU A 190 2.19 4.66 7.07
CA GLU A 190 0.85 4.95 6.59
C GLU A 190 0.84 6.05 5.53
N ALA A 191 1.55 7.17 5.76
CA ALA A 191 1.73 8.24 4.79
C ALA A 191 2.31 7.72 3.47
N THR A 192 3.40 6.95 3.55
CA THR A 192 4.07 6.38 2.37
C THR A 192 3.14 5.46 1.60
N HIS A 193 2.41 4.57 2.29
CA HIS A 193 1.47 3.67 1.64
C HIS A 193 0.31 4.43 0.96
N LEU A 194 -0.30 5.39 1.66
CA LEU A 194 -1.45 6.14 1.16
C LEU A 194 -1.08 7.08 0.01
N VAL A 195 0.08 7.73 0.04
CA VAL A 195 0.56 8.55 -1.09
C VAL A 195 0.86 7.69 -2.31
N CYS A 196 1.49 6.52 -2.14
CA CYS A 196 1.67 5.59 -3.24
C CYS A 196 0.32 5.08 -3.79
N ALA A 197 -0.64 4.79 -2.92
CA ALA A 197 -1.98 4.38 -3.33
C ALA A 197 -2.70 5.50 -4.11
N LEU A 198 -2.59 6.74 -3.64
CA LEU A 198 -3.12 7.92 -4.31
C LEU A 198 -2.58 8.03 -5.74
N LEU A 199 -1.25 8.06 -5.90
CA LEU A 199 -0.62 8.23 -7.22
C LEU A 199 -1.01 7.12 -8.21
N LEU A 200 -1.17 5.88 -7.75
CA LEU A 200 -1.56 4.75 -8.61
C LEU A 200 -3.06 4.69 -8.91
N GLU A 201 -3.91 5.16 -7.99
CA GLU A 201 -5.36 5.16 -8.16
C GLU A 201 -5.88 6.41 -8.88
N LEU A 202 -5.18 7.54 -8.84
CA LEU A 202 -5.63 8.81 -9.41
C LEU A 202 -6.10 8.69 -10.87
N PRO A 203 -5.34 8.08 -11.80
CA PRO A 203 -5.81 7.87 -13.16
C PRO A 203 -7.09 7.02 -13.18
N ASN A 204 -7.15 5.95 -12.38
CA ASN A 204 -8.29 5.04 -12.35
C ASN A 204 -9.55 5.67 -11.75
N LEU A 205 -9.40 6.61 -10.80
CA LEU A 205 -10.49 7.36 -10.19
C LEU A 205 -11.02 8.46 -11.13
N ALA A 206 -10.13 9.08 -11.90
CA ALA A 206 -10.50 10.13 -12.85
C ALA A 206 -11.23 9.58 -14.09
N HIS A 207 -11.06 8.29 -14.42
CA HIS A 207 -11.80 7.66 -15.51
C HIS A 207 -13.30 7.71 -15.24
N ASN A 208 -14.06 7.87 -16.33
CA ASN A 208 -15.52 7.89 -16.32
C ASN A 208 -16.07 6.83 -15.37
N ALA A 209 -16.78 7.28 -14.33
CA ALA A 209 -17.42 6.44 -13.31
C ALA A 209 -18.32 5.34 -13.92
N PHE A 210 -18.67 5.47 -15.19
CA PHE A 210 -19.47 4.52 -15.91
C PHE A 210 -18.71 3.24 -16.27
N ASP A 211 -17.40 3.24 -16.56
CA ASP A 211 -16.65 2.03 -17.01
C ASP A 211 -16.43 0.98 -15.89
N PRO A 212 -17.16 -0.16 -15.89
CA PRO A 212 -17.03 -1.18 -14.86
C PRO A 212 -15.74 -2.00 -14.98
N LYS A 213 -15.10 -2.06 -16.16
CA LYS A 213 -13.86 -2.83 -16.37
C LYS A 213 -12.67 -2.17 -15.70
N ARG A 214 -12.66 -0.83 -15.65
CA ARG A 214 -11.61 -0.05 -14.96
C ARG A 214 -11.97 0.26 -13.52
N ARG A 215 -13.27 0.32 -13.18
CA ARG A 215 -13.74 0.35 -11.79
C ARG A 215 -13.36 -0.92 -11.00
N SER A 216 -13.27 -2.09 -11.63
CA SER A 216 -12.87 -3.35 -10.96
C SER A 216 -11.36 -3.51 -10.77
N ALA A 217 -10.54 -2.74 -11.49
CA ALA A 217 -9.07 -2.74 -11.41
C ALA A 217 -8.53 -1.86 -10.26
N SER A 218 -9.17 -1.91 -9.08
CA SER A 218 -8.68 -1.17 -7.90
C SER A 218 -7.33 -1.71 -7.47
N VAL A 219 -6.32 -0.85 -7.46
CA VAL A 219 -4.99 -1.09 -6.92
C VAL A 219 -5.07 -1.26 -5.40
N SER A 220 -5.83 -0.40 -4.70
CA SER A 220 -6.04 -0.48 -3.25
C SER A 220 -7.51 -0.30 -2.84
N LYS A 221 -8.14 -1.42 -2.46
CA LYS A 221 -9.49 -1.43 -1.87
C LYS A 221 -9.56 -0.67 -0.54
N THR A 222 -8.47 -0.63 0.22
CA THR A 222 -8.43 0.08 1.51
C THR A 222 -8.42 1.58 1.29
N PHE A 223 -7.65 2.07 0.32
CA PHE A 223 -7.64 3.49 -0.04
C PHE A 223 -9.02 3.97 -0.48
N ARG A 224 -9.67 3.26 -1.43
CA ARG A 224 -11.02 3.63 -1.90
C ARG A 224 -12.07 3.66 -0.78
N ARG A 225 -12.04 2.69 0.13
CA ARG A 225 -12.96 2.70 1.29
C ARG A 225 -12.76 3.92 2.20
N LEU A 226 -11.52 4.36 2.37
CA LEU A 226 -11.22 5.56 3.16
C LEU A 226 -11.67 6.83 2.42
N LEU A 227 -11.49 6.88 1.10
CA LEU A 227 -11.97 7.98 0.26
C LEU A 227 -13.50 8.06 0.26
N ASP A 228 -14.20 6.93 0.04
CA ASP A 228 -15.67 6.84 0.11
C ASP A 228 -16.19 7.30 1.48
N HIS A 229 -15.47 6.99 2.56
CA HIS A 229 -15.85 7.44 3.90
C HIS A 229 -15.67 8.95 4.05
N PHE A 230 -14.56 9.50 3.55
CA PHE A 230 -14.25 10.92 3.56
C PHE A 230 -15.25 11.74 2.72
N GLU A 231 -15.66 11.25 1.54
CA GLU A 231 -16.67 11.92 0.70
C GLU A 231 -18.08 11.90 1.32
N ARG A 232 -18.39 10.89 2.14
CA ARG A 232 -19.68 10.79 2.84
C ARG A 232 -19.76 11.67 4.08
N GLN A 233 -18.63 12.18 4.57
CA GLN A 233 -18.63 13.09 5.71
C GLN A 233 -19.23 14.44 5.27
N VAL A 234 -20.19 14.92 6.06
CA VAL A 234 -20.91 16.17 5.77
C VAL A 234 -20.03 17.40 5.97
N PHE A 235 -19.02 17.28 6.85
CA PHE A 235 -18.09 18.34 7.17
C PHE A 235 -16.66 17.80 7.10
N ASN A 236 -15.92 18.29 6.11
CA ASN A 236 -14.49 18.05 5.97
C ASN A 236 -13.78 19.30 6.47
N GLY A 237 -13.28 19.23 7.71
CA GLY A 237 -12.47 20.28 8.30
C GLY A 237 -11.08 20.38 7.64
N PRO A 238 -10.26 21.38 8.03
CA PRO A 238 -8.86 21.41 7.59
C PRO A 238 -8.13 20.12 8.03
N PRO A 239 -7.20 19.61 7.22
CA PRO A 239 -6.56 18.33 7.49
C PRO A 239 -5.66 18.41 8.72
N GLU A 240 -5.89 17.52 9.68
CA GLU A 240 -5.06 17.39 10.89
C GLU A 240 -4.28 16.08 10.91
N ASN A 241 -4.89 14.99 10.45
CA ASN A 241 -4.27 13.68 10.42
C ASN A 241 -3.66 13.38 9.05
N THR A 242 -2.63 12.54 9.03
CA THR A 242 -1.98 12.01 7.81
C THR A 242 -3.01 11.51 6.79
N ARG A 243 -4.07 10.83 7.24
CA ARG A 243 -5.16 10.36 6.36
C ARG A 243 -5.91 11.52 5.71
N ASP A 244 -6.25 12.55 6.47
CA ASP A 244 -7.05 13.67 6.00
C ASP A 244 -6.26 14.51 4.99
N PHE A 245 -4.94 14.69 5.20
CA PHE A 245 -4.05 15.31 4.22
C PHE A 245 -4.11 14.59 2.87
N VAL A 246 -4.01 13.25 2.87
CA VAL A 246 -4.00 12.48 1.63
C VAL A 246 -5.39 12.45 0.97
N MET A 247 -6.48 12.30 1.74
CA MET A 247 -7.84 12.29 1.17
C MET A 247 -8.24 13.65 0.63
N SER A 248 -7.90 14.73 1.33
CA SER A 248 -8.13 16.11 0.85
C SER A 248 -7.33 16.37 -0.43
N ALA A 249 -6.08 15.90 -0.49
CA ALA A 249 -5.27 15.99 -1.70
C ALA A 249 -5.89 15.19 -2.86
N ALA A 250 -6.46 14.00 -2.58
CA ALA A 250 -7.14 13.19 -3.59
C ALA A 250 -8.34 13.92 -4.20
N GLN A 251 -9.18 14.53 -3.37
CA GLN A 251 -10.34 15.29 -3.83
C GLN A 251 -9.93 16.50 -4.69
N LEU A 252 -8.96 17.30 -4.23
CA LEU A 252 -8.45 18.43 -5.00
C LEU A 252 -7.85 18.02 -6.34
N MET A 253 -7.19 16.85 -6.41
CA MET A 253 -6.68 16.31 -7.66
C MET A 253 -7.79 15.90 -8.63
N LEU A 254 -8.89 15.33 -8.14
CA LEU A 254 -10.05 15.00 -8.96
C LEU A 254 -10.76 16.26 -9.48
N GLU A 255 -10.73 17.35 -8.72
CA GLU A 255 -11.19 18.68 -9.14
C GLU A 255 -10.24 19.37 -10.14
N GLY A 256 -9.02 18.84 -10.31
CA GLY A 256 -7.99 19.35 -11.25
C GLY A 256 -7.00 20.36 -10.62
N GLU A 257 -7.09 20.62 -9.32
CA GLU A 257 -6.29 21.62 -8.60
C GLU A 257 -5.00 21.03 -8.02
N TRP A 258 -4.05 20.69 -8.90
CA TRP A 258 -2.83 19.98 -8.51
C TRP A 258 -1.91 20.77 -7.57
N LYS A 259 -1.89 22.11 -7.66
CA LYS A 259 -1.02 22.98 -6.84
C LYS A 259 -1.41 22.96 -5.37
N LYS A 260 -2.72 22.99 -5.09
CA LYS A 260 -3.24 22.91 -3.72
C LYS A 260 -2.99 21.52 -3.14
N ALA A 261 -3.21 20.48 -3.93
CA ALA A 261 -2.96 19.11 -3.54
C ALA A 261 -1.46 18.85 -3.23
N SER A 262 -0.54 19.36 -4.07
CA SER A 262 0.89 19.22 -3.83
C SER A 262 1.33 19.94 -2.56
N ALA A 263 0.83 21.17 -2.32
CA ALA A 263 1.14 21.93 -1.11
C ALA A 263 0.68 21.21 0.16
N LEU A 264 -0.51 20.59 0.15
CA LEU A 264 -1.00 19.79 1.28
C LEU A 264 -0.12 18.56 1.56
N LEU A 265 0.31 17.85 0.52
CA LEU A 265 1.19 16.69 0.69
C LEU A 265 2.59 17.10 1.14
N GLU A 266 3.12 18.21 0.65
CA GLU A 266 4.44 18.75 1.04
C GLU A 266 4.48 19.18 2.51
N ALA A 267 3.38 19.73 3.03
CA ALA A 267 3.24 20.22 4.39
C ALA A 267 3.20 19.12 5.46
N MET A 268 3.11 17.85 5.07
CA MET A 268 3.03 16.74 6.01
C MET A 268 4.33 16.56 6.81
N PRO A 269 4.27 16.46 8.15
CA PRO A 269 5.46 16.35 9.01
C PRO A 269 6.18 15.00 8.88
N SER A 270 5.49 13.97 8.36
CA SER A 270 6.01 12.62 8.19
C SER A 270 7.30 12.57 7.36
N TRP A 271 7.49 13.51 6.43
CA TRP A 271 8.65 13.51 5.52
C TRP A 271 9.97 13.88 6.20
N ASP A 272 9.92 14.63 7.31
CA ASP A 272 11.13 15.08 8.03
C ASP A 272 11.88 13.92 8.71
N LEU A 273 11.24 12.75 8.79
CA LEU A 273 11.80 11.51 9.34
C LEU A 273 12.65 10.72 8.33
N LEU A 274 12.58 11.08 7.05
CA LEU A 274 13.38 10.45 6.01
C LEU A 274 14.79 11.06 5.97
N PRO A 275 15.81 10.32 5.51
CA PRO A 275 17.18 10.83 5.44
C PRO A 275 17.32 12.12 4.61
N ASN A 276 16.51 12.26 3.56
CA ASN A 276 16.55 13.38 2.62
C ASN A 276 15.13 13.94 2.37
N PRO A 277 14.57 14.77 3.26
CA PRO A 277 13.19 15.26 3.13
C PRO A 277 12.99 16.13 1.89
N ALA A 278 13.97 16.96 1.54
CA ALA A 278 13.90 17.85 0.37
C ALA A 278 13.73 17.08 -0.94
N LYS A 279 14.49 15.98 -1.10
CA LYS A 279 14.40 15.12 -2.29
C LYS A 279 13.01 14.48 -2.39
N THR A 280 12.47 13.98 -1.28
CA THR A 280 11.13 13.38 -1.24
C THR A 280 10.04 14.39 -1.58
N ARG A 281 10.10 15.62 -1.05
CA ARG A 281 9.13 16.67 -1.39
C ARG A 281 9.16 17.04 -2.87
N GLN A 282 10.35 17.21 -3.46
CA GLN A 282 10.50 17.45 -4.90
C GLN A 282 9.97 16.30 -5.74
N PHE A 283 10.25 15.06 -5.35
CA PHE A 283 9.74 13.87 -6.02
C PHE A 283 8.20 13.81 -6.01
N ILE A 284 7.57 14.02 -4.84
CA ILE A 284 6.11 14.04 -4.71
C ILE A 284 5.53 15.15 -5.60
N GLN A 285 6.11 16.34 -5.58
CA GLN A 285 5.67 17.46 -6.42
C GLN A 285 5.72 17.11 -7.92
N MET A 286 6.83 16.54 -8.38
CA MET A 286 6.98 16.12 -9.78
C MET A 286 5.98 15.04 -10.17
N GLN A 287 5.75 14.05 -9.31
CA GLN A 287 4.78 12.98 -9.56
C GLN A 287 3.33 13.50 -9.55
N MET A 288 3.01 14.44 -8.66
CA MET A 288 1.69 15.07 -8.62
C MET A 288 1.39 15.87 -9.91
N ARG A 289 2.41 16.51 -10.51
CA ARG A 289 2.24 17.18 -11.81
C ARG A 289 1.96 16.19 -12.93
N SER A 290 2.74 15.10 -13.02
CA SER A 290 2.54 14.08 -14.07
C SER A 290 1.23 13.33 -13.92
N GLU A 291 0.89 12.88 -12.71
CA GLU A 291 -0.37 12.17 -12.46
C GLU A 291 -1.58 13.12 -12.51
N GLY A 292 -1.42 14.39 -12.15
CA GLY A 292 -2.43 15.43 -12.32
C GLY A 292 -2.77 15.67 -13.79
N LEU A 293 -1.76 15.75 -14.67
CA LEU A 293 -1.96 15.82 -16.11
C LEU A 293 -2.75 14.61 -16.63
N ARG A 294 -2.37 13.39 -16.20
CA ARG A 294 -3.06 12.17 -16.61
C ARG A 294 -4.52 12.15 -16.16
N ALA A 295 -4.77 12.48 -14.89
CA ALA A 295 -6.10 12.53 -14.31
C ALA A 295 -6.98 13.59 -15.01
N TYR A 296 -6.44 14.78 -15.24
CA TYR A 296 -7.14 15.86 -15.93
C TYR A 296 -7.51 15.49 -17.37
N LEU A 297 -6.58 14.91 -18.12
CA LEU A 297 -6.87 14.47 -19.49
C LEU A 297 -7.93 13.38 -19.50
N VAL A 298 -7.82 12.38 -18.64
CA VAL A 298 -8.81 11.30 -18.56
C VAL A 298 -10.22 11.83 -18.22
N SER A 299 -10.34 12.78 -17.30
CA SER A 299 -11.63 13.31 -16.89
C SER A 299 -12.24 14.23 -17.95
N SER A 300 -11.41 15.03 -18.62
CA SER A 300 -11.88 16.19 -19.40
C SER A 300 -11.66 16.06 -20.90
N TYR A 301 -10.92 15.06 -21.41
CA TYR A 301 -10.62 14.99 -22.86
C TYR A 301 -11.86 14.85 -23.74
N SER A 302 -12.93 14.25 -23.24
CA SER A 302 -14.20 14.10 -23.96
C SER A 302 -14.88 15.44 -24.27
N HIS A 303 -14.53 16.49 -23.53
CA HIS A 303 -15.06 17.84 -23.71
C HIS A 303 -14.26 18.68 -24.72
N TYR A 304 -13.07 18.23 -25.11
CA TYR A 304 -12.18 18.96 -26.01
C TYR A 304 -12.11 18.27 -27.38
N ASP A 305 -12.13 19.05 -28.45
CA ASP A 305 -11.87 18.54 -29.81
C ASP A 305 -10.37 18.59 -30.15
N THR A 306 -9.70 19.66 -29.73
CA THR A 306 -8.25 19.84 -29.90
C THR A 306 -7.65 20.46 -28.63
N MET A 307 -6.43 20.05 -28.29
CA MET A 307 -5.70 20.59 -27.13
C MET A 307 -4.24 20.82 -27.53
N SER A 308 -3.66 21.98 -27.23
CA SER A 308 -2.25 22.25 -27.52
C SER A 308 -1.33 21.70 -26.42
N LEU A 309 -0.19 21.13 -26.81
CA LEU A 309 0.82 20.63 -25.89
C LEU A 309 1.42 21.76 -25.05
N GLU A 310 1.66 22.93 -25.65
CA GLU A 310 2.26 24.08 -24.97
C GLU A 310 1.36 24.61 -23.84
N ALA A 311 0.04 24.67 -24.05
CA ALA A 311 -0.90 25.09 -23.01
C ALA A 311 -0.94 24.08 -21.86
N LEU A 312 -0.92 22.77 -22.15
CA LEU A 312 -0.86 21.72 -21.14
C LEU A 312 0.45 21.75 -20.35
N ALA A 313 1.59 21.90 -21.02
CA ALA A 313 2.90 22.01 -20.39
C ALA A 313 2.98 23.24 -19.46
N THR A 314 2.42 24.38 -19.90
CA THR A 314 2.36 25.61 -19.10
C THR A 314 1.45 25.45 -17.88
N HIS A 315 0.28 24.81 -18.05
CA HIS A 315 -0.69 24.64 -16.99
C HIS A 315 -0.18 23.71 -15.86
N PHE A 316 0.51 22.63 -16.21
CA PHE A 316 1.06 21.66 -15.25
C PHE A 316 2.52 21.92 -14.86
N GLU A 317 3.12 23.02 -15.36
CA GLU A 317 4.53 23.36 -15.12
C GLU A 317 5.47 22.19 -15.40
N LEU A 318 5.25 21.52 -16.53
CA LEU A 318 6.01 20.37 -17.01
C LEU A 318 6.83 20.77 -18.23
N GLU A 319 7.98 20.12 -18.38
CA GLU A 319 8.76 20.21 -19.60
C GLU A 319 7.95 19.61 -20.77
N PRO A 320 7.90 20.27 -21.95
CA PRO A 320 7.08 19.81 -23.08
C PRO A 320 7.44 18.38 -23.53
N GLN A 321 8.71 18.00 -23.44
CA GLN A 321 9.17 16.62 -23.75
C GLN A 321 8.57 15.58 -22.80
N LYS A 322 8.50 15.90 -21.50
CA LYS A 322 7.92 15.00 -20.49
C LYS A 322 6.41 14.91 -20.64
N ALA A 323 5.73 16.03 -20.88
CA ALA A 323 4.30 16.05 -21.17
C ALA A 323 3.97 15.22 -22.42
N HIS A 324 4.73 15.39 -23.51
CA HIS A 324 4.57 14.59 -24.72
C HIS A 324 4.76 13.09 -24.46
N ALA A 325 5.78 12.69 -23.68
CA ALA A 325 6.04 11.30 -23.33
C ALA A 325 4.92 10.68 -22.49
N VAL A 326 4.42 11.41 -21.47
CA VAL A 326 3.31 10.97 -20.62
C VAL A 326 2.05 10.75 -21.46
N ILE A 327 1.69 11.72 -22.28
CA ILE A 327 0.49 11.66 -23.12
C ILE A 327 0.61 10.55 -24.17
N SER A 328 1.80 10.38 -24.77
CA SER A 328 2.05 9.30 -25.74
C SER A 328 1.90 7.93 -25.09
N ASN A 329 2.41 7.74 -23.87
CA ASN A 329 2.20 6.50 -23.12
C ASN A 329 0.71 6.27 -22.80
N MET A 330 -0.05 7.31 -22.47
CA MET A 330 -1.51 7.19 -22.26
C MET A 330 -2.24 6.76 -23.53
N MET A 331 -1.85 7.29 -24.70
CA MET A 331 -2.41 6.88 -25.99
C MET A 331 -2.09 5.40 -26.29
N LEU A 332 -0.86 4.95 -26.04
CA LEU A 332 -0.43 3.57 -26.25
C LEU A 332 -1.14 2.58 -25.32
N ASN A 333 -1.37 2.97 -24.06
CA ASN A 333 -2.11 2.16 -23.08
C ASN A 333 -3.63 2.12 -23.34
N GLY A 334 -4.13 2.90 -24.31
CA GLY A 334 -5.55 3.04 -24.59
C GLY A 334 -6.33 3.68 -23.43
N GLU A 335 -5.68 4.60 -22.70
CA GLU A 335 -6.32 5.44 -21.67
C GLU A 335 -7.10 6.60 -22.31
N ILE A 336 -6.57 7.15 -23.42
CA ILE A 336 -7.21 8.23 -24.18
C ILE A 336 -7.32 7.87 -25.66
N HIS A 337 -8.45 8.22 -26.28
CA HIS A 337 -8.67 8.05 -27.71
C HIS A 337 -8.34 9.34 -28.46
N ALA A 338 -7.06 9.62 -28.63
CA ALA A 338 -6.58 10.82 -29.31
C ALA A 338 -5.40 10.51 -30.23
N CYS A 339 -5.05 11.46 -31.10
CA CYS A 339 -3.90 11.38 -32.00
C CYS A 339 -3.11 12.68 -31.98
N TRP A 340 -1.80 12.56 -32.19
CA TRP A 340 -0.91 13.69 -32.35
C TRP A 340 -1.00 14.29 -33.75
N ASP A 341 -1.09 15.61 -33.82
CA ASP A 341 -0.84 16.39 -35.02
C ASP A 341 0.56 17.01 -34.95
N GLN A 342 1.51 16.38 -35.64
CA GLN A 342 2.93 16.71 -35.57
C GLN A 342 3.31 18.13 -36.06
N PRO A 343 2.62 18.75 -37.04
CA PRO A 343 2.95 20.11 -37.47
C PRO A 343 2.53 21.21 -36.48
N THR A 344 1.48 20.98 -35.69
CA THR A 344 0.89 22.00 -34.80
C THR A 344 1.15 21.72 -33.32
N ASP A 345 1.78 20.60 -32.98
CA ASP A 345 1.95 20.10 -31.61
C ASP A 345 0.63 20.10 -30.82
N THR A 346 -0.45 19.68 -31.49
CA THR A 346 -1.77 19.55 -30.89
C THR A 346 -2.22 18.10 -30.82
N ILE A 347 -3.08 17.83 -29.84
CA ILE A 347 -3.74 16.56 -29.61
C ILE A 347 -5.14 16.69 -30.18
N VAL A 348 -5.46 15.88 -31.18
CA VAL A 348 -6.80 15.81 -31.79
C VAL A 348 -7.53 14.62 -31.19
N VAL A 349 -8.64 14.90 -30.50
CA VAL A 349 -9.46 13.86 -29.84
C VAL A 349 -10.33 13.18 -30.88
N LYS A 350 -10.32 11.84 -30.88
CA LYS A 350 -11.24 11.04 -31.68
C LYS A 350 -12.46 10.75 -30.82
N ARG A 351 -13.63 11.25 -31.23
CA ARG A 351 -14.92 11.04 -30.54
C ARG A 351 -15.44 9.60 -30.71
N THR A 352 -14.67 8.63 -30.23
CA THR A 352 -15.01 7.20 -30.25
C THR A 352 -15.64 6.73 -28.95
N GLU A 353 -15.83 7.62 -27.97
CA GLU A 353 -16.48 7.24 -26.72
C GLU A 353 -17.98 6.93 -26.94
N PRO A 354 -18.47 5.81 -26.39
CA PRO A 354 -19.88 5.47 -26.48
C PRO A 354 -20.71 6.48 -25.69
N SER A 355 -21.86 6.86 -26.23
CA SER A 355 -22.84 7.64 -25.49
C SER A 355 -23.30 6.87 -24.25
N LYS A 356 -23.83 7.56 -23.23
CA LYS A 356 -24.34 6.91 -22.00
C LYS A 356 -25.33 5.77 -22.28
N LEU A 357 -26.16 5.90 -23.32
CA LEU A 357 -27.09 4.85 -23.75
C LEU A 357 -26.36 3.66 -24.37
N GLN A 358 -25.44 3.90 -25.30
CA GLN A 358 -24.61 2.85 -25.92
C GLN A 358 -23.81 2.11 -24.85
N PHE A 359 -23.30 2.85 -23.87
CA PHE A 359 -22.58 2.33 -22.74
C PHE A 359 -23.44 1.43 -21.84
N LEU A 360 -24.66 1.85 -21.49
CA LEU A 360 -25.60 1.01 -20.74
C LEU A 360 -25.99 -0.25 -21.54
N ALA A 361 -26.12 -0.15 -22.87
CA ALA A 361 -26.38 -1.30 -23.72
C ALA A 361 -25.21 -2.30 -23.72
N LEU A 362 -23.96 -1.82 -23.76
CA LEU A 362 -22.77 -2.67 -23.61
C LEU A 362 -22.74 -3.37 -22.23
N GLN A 363 -23.03 -2.63 -21.15
CA GLN A 363 -23.13 -3.23 -19.81
C GLN A 363 -24.24 -4.29 -19.72
N PHE A 364 -25.38 -4.03 -20.36
CA PHE A 364 -26.48 -4.98 -20.41
C PHE A 364 -26.09 -6.25 -21.18
N ALA A 365 -25.41 -6.10 -22.32
CA ALA A 365 -24.88 -7.23 -23.08
C ALA A 365 -23.90 -8.08 -22.26
N ASP A 366 -22.95 -7.46 -21.55
CA ASP A 366 -22.01 -8.17 -20.66
C ASP A 366 -22.76 -8.92 -19.55
N LYS A 367 -23.78 -8.30 -18.95
CA LYS A 367 -24.63 -8.97 -17.94
C LYS A 367 -25.45 -10.12 -18.52
N CYS A 368 -25.97 -9.98 -19.73
CA CYS A 368 -26.66 -11.07 -20.43
C CYS A 368 -25.71 -12.25 -20.68
N CYS A 369 -24.47 -12.00 -21.12
CA CYS A 369 -23.45 -13.04 -21.26
C CYS A 369 -23.18 -13.75 -19.92
N GLN A 370 -22.99 -13.00 -18.83
CA GLN A 370 -22.80 -13.58 -17.49
C GLN A 370 -24.01 -14.43 -17.04
N LEU A 371 -25.23 -14.01 -17.36
CA LEU A 371 -26.45 -14.76 -17.06
C LEU A 371 -26.54 -16.05 -17.88
N VAL A 372 -26.14 -16.02 -19.16
CA VAL A 372 -26.07 -17.22 -20.01
C VAL A 372 -25.06 -18.21 -19.44
N GLU A 373 -23.85 -17.76 -19.11
CA GLU A 373 -22.83 -18.61 -18.47
C GLU A 373 -23.31 -19.20 -17.14
N ALA A 374 -24.00 -18.40 -16.32
CA ALA A 374 -24.56 -18.87 -15.06
C ALA A 374 -25.66 -19.93 -15.29
N ASN A 375 -26.50 -19.75 -16.29
CA ASN A 375 -27.53 -20.71 -16.67
C ASN A 375 -26.92 -22.01 -17.19
N GLU A 376 -25.88 -21.94 -18.02
CA GLU A 376 -25.13 -23.11 -18.50
C GLU A 376 -24.52 -23.88 -17.34
N ARG A 377 -23.86 -23.21 -16.39
CA ARG A 377 -23.30 -23.86 -15.18
C ARG A 377 -24.37 -24.55 -14.34
N ILE A 378 -25.54 -23.93 -14.18
CA ILE A 378 -26.66 -24.54 -13.43
C ILE A 378 -27.20 -25.74 -14.20
N LEU A 379 -27.36 -25.64 -15.52
CA LEU A 379 -27.80 -26.74 -16.36
C LEU A 379 -26.83 -27.93 -16.25
N ASP A 380 -25.52 -27.70 -16.42
CA ASP A 380 -24.49 -28.74 -16.29
C ASP A 380 -24.52 -29.44 -14.92
N SER A 381 -24.78 -28.68 -13.86
CA SER A 381 -24.92 -29.22 -12.49
C SER A 381 -26.17 -30.08 -12.31
N ARG A 382 -27.24 -29.80 -13.07
CA ARG A 382 -28.52 -30.52 -13.02
C ARG A 382 -28.58 -31.71 -13.96
N THR A 383 -27.95 -31.63 -15.14
CA THR A 383 -27.91 -32.71 -16.14
C THR A 383 -26.72 -33.65 -15.95
N GLY A 384 -25.86 -33.40 -14.96
CA GLY A 384 -24.78 -34.30 -14.59
C GLY A 384 -23.77 -34.51 -15.71
N GLY A 385 -23.26 -33.44 -16.32
CA GLY A 385 -22.14 -33.51 -17.28
C GLY A 385 -22.31 -34.43 -18.50
N TYR A 386 -23.55 -34.86 -18.82
CA TYR A 386 -23.84 -35.89 -19.83
C TYR A 386 -24.41 -35.40 -21.17
N GLY A 387 -24.40 -34.09 -21.44
CA GLY A 387 -24.61 -33.55 -22.79
C GLY A 387 -23.77 -32.30 -22.86
N TYR A 388 -22.61 -32.29 -23.50
CA TYR A 388 -22.47 -31.96 -24.92
C TYR A 388 -21.23 -32.60 -25.59
N LYS A 389 -20.56 -33.56 -24.94
CA LYS A 389 -19.30 -34.15 -25.48
C LYS A 389 -19.46 -35.33 -26.43
N ASN A 390 -20.66 -35.91 -26.59
CA ASN A 390 -20.84 -37.14 -27.37
C ASN A 390 -21.53 -36.97 -28.74
N GLU A 391 -21.90 -35.77 -29.16
CA GLU A 391 -22.61 -35.57 -30.44
C GLU A 391 -21.74 -35.01 -31.59
N GLN A 392 -20.41 -34.99 -31.42
CA GLN A 392 -19.47 -34.63 -32.49
C GLN A 392 -18.44 -35.74 -32.72
N GLY A 393 -18.94 -36.95 -32.97
CA GLY A 393 -18.09 -38.12 -33.19
C GLY A 393 -18.85 -39.37 -33.62
N GLY A 394 -19.81 -39.24 -34.53
CA GLY A 394 -20.55 -40.39 -35.06
C GLY A 394 -20.47 -40.48 -36.57
N ARG A 395 -19.61 -41.37 -37.10
CA ARG A 395 -19.87 -42.28 -38.24
C ARG A 395 -18.61 -43.08 -38.64
N GLY A 396 -18.75 -44.42 -38.64
CA GLY A 396 -17.74 -45.39 -39.10
C GLY A 396 -17.58 -46.55 -38.12
N ASP A 397 -18.61 -47.35 -37.85
CA ASP A 397 -18.98 -48.55 -38.64
C ASP A 397 -17.97 -49.71 -38.51
N GLY A 398 -18.45 -50.86 -38.01
CA GLY A 398 -17.95 -52.16 -38.46
C GLY A 398 -17.07 -53.03 -37.55
N VAL A 399 -17.72 -53.83 -36.70
CA VAL A 399 -17.41 -55.28 -36.49
C VAL A 399 -16.05 -55.71 -35.90
N ARG A 400 -16.09 -56.28 -34.68
CA ARG A 400 -15.59 -57.66 -34.41
C ARG A 400 -16.06 -58.18 -33.04
N GLU A 401 -17.07 -59.03 -33.08
CA GLU A 401 -17.37 -60.01 -32.04
C GLU A 401 -16.26 -61.08 -31.95
N ARG A 402 -15.98 -61.53 -30.71
CA ARG A 402 -15.72 -62.91 -30.24
C ARG A 402 -14.96 -62.83 -28.91
N LYS A 403 -15.24 -63.54 -27.83
CA LYS A 403 -16.30 -64.46 -27.39
C LYS A 403 -16.08 -64.66 -25.85
N PRO A 404 -17.00 -65.32 -25.12
CA PRO A 404 -17.15 -65.26 -23.65
C PRO A 404 -16.65 -66.51 -22.88
N TRP A 405 -16.87 -66.51 -21.55
CA TRP A 405 -16.79 -67.62 -20.57
C TRP A 405 -15.35 -67.91 -20.07
N VAL A 406 -14.97 -68.01 -18.78
CA VAL A 406 -15.54 -68.70 -17.60
C VAL A 406 -14.89 -68.19 -16.30
N GLU A 407 -15.74 -68.07 -15.27
CA GLU A 407 -15.61 -68.40 -13.84
C GLU A 407 -14.27 -68.95 -13.25
N ARG A 408 -14.11 -68.62 -11.95
CA ARG A 408 -13.50 -69.38 -10.83
C ARG A 408 -12.35 -68.62 -10.15
N SER A 409 -12.61 -67.90 -9.07
CA SER A 409 -12.79 -68.36 -7.67
C SER A 409 -11.46 -68.47 -6.91
N ASP A 410 -11.52 -68.02 -5.65
CA ASP A 410 -10.66 -68.36 -4.51
C ASP A 410 -9.35 -67.59 -4.31
N ARG A 411 -9.44 -66.52 -3.50
CA ARG A 411 -8.90 -66.49 -2.12
C ARG A 411 -9.47 -65.25 -1.39
N TYR A 412 -10.40 -65.41 -0.43
CA TYR A 412 -10.13 -65.64 1.01
C TYR A 412 -9.03 -64.71 1.54
N GLY A 413 -9.25 -63.81 2.49
CA GLY A 413 -10.40 -63.47 3.33
C GLY A 413 -10.20 -62.04 3.88
N GLY A 414 -11.06 -61.43 4.68
CA GLY A 414 -12.12 -61.94 5.52
C GLY A 414 -12.18 -61.04 6.76
N GLY A 415 -13.39 -60.66 7.18
CA GLY A 415 -13.68 -59.96 8.44
C GLY A 415 -13.89 -58.45 8.28
N GLY A 416 -15.10 -57.89 8.28
CA GLY A 416 -16.37 -58.43 8.75
C GLY A 416 -16.53 -58.26 10.26
N ARG A 417 -17.08 -57.11 10.69
CA ARG A 417 -17.89 -56.81 11.90
C ARG A 417 -17.97 -55.28 11.98
N GLY A 418 -19.12 -54.60 12.02
CA GLY A 418 -20.46 -55.02 12.37
C GLY A 418 -20.99 -54.07 13.45
N GLY A 419 -21.97 -53.23 13.08
CA GLY A 419 -23.08 -52.83 13.94
C GLY A 419 -22.90 -51.66 14.91
N GLY A 420 -23.83 -50.71 14.82
CA GLY A 420 -24.67 -50.37 15.98
C GLY A 420 -24.58 -48.96 16.57
N ARG A 421 -25.62 -48.16 16.27
CA ARG A 421 -26.51 -47.38 17.17
C ARG A 421 -25.96 -46.47 18.28
N GLY A 422 -26.63 -45.30 18.39
CA GLY A 422 -26.87 -44.52 19.63
C GLY A 422 -25.90 -43.35 19.77
N GLY A 423 -26.30 -42.09 19.97
CA GLY A 423 -27.39 -41.57 20.79
C GLY A 423 -26.75 -40.80 21.96
N GLY A 424 -26.87 -39.48 21.95
CA GLY A 424 -26.30 -38.55 22.93
C GLY A 424 -26.30 -37.13 22.39
#